data_AF-A0A920IYE1-F1
#
_entry.id   AF-A0A920IYE1-F1
#
_cell.length_a   1.000
_cell.length_b   1.000
_cell.length_c   1.000
_cell.angle_alpha   90.00
_cell.angle_beta   90.00
_cell.angle_gamma   90.00
#
_symmetry.space_group_name_H-M   'P 1'
#
loop_
_entity.id
_entity.type
_entity.pdbx_description
1 polymer ?
#
loop_
_entity_poly.entity_id
_entity_poly.type
_entity_poly.pdbx_seq_one_letter_code
_entity_poly.pdbx_strand_id
1 'polypeptide(L)'
;MVIGKNLISEPNFYPIGLNTPGGTGALKLVSEFLNIFSPNSKVWFSNPTWANHKPIFESSGFSTMDYEYFDKENNVVDFKNFLNSVQNIPSGDIIILHGCCHNPTGCDLSIDQVERISLCNKRKKYHTCM
;
A
#
# COMPACT_ATOMS: atom_id res chain seq x y z
N MET A 1 -5.05 -4.57 -5.23
CA MET A 1 -6.27 -3.80 -5.64
C MET A 1 -5.85 -2.44 -6.23
N VAL A 2 -6.48 -2.00 -7.32
CA VAL A 2 -6.21 -0.69 -7.95
C VAL A 2 -7.03 0.40 -7.27
N ILE A 3 -6.39 1.43 -6.71
CA ILE A 3 -7.11 2.53 -6.04
C ILE A 3 -7.46 3.62 -7.06
N GLY A 4 -8.72 3.62 -7.50
CA GLY A 4 -9.30 4.70 -8.30
C GLY A 4 -10.02 4.20 -9.54
N LYS A 5 -11.22 4.74 -9.79
CA LYS A 5 -12.09 4.39 -10.93
C LYS A 5 -11.42 4.59 -12.30
N ASN A 6 -10.40 5.44 -12.39
CA ASN A 6 -9.86 5.87 -13.68
C ASN A 6 -8.93 4.87 -14.35
N LEU A 7 -8.24 4.00 -13.61
CA LEU A 7 -7.31 3.04 -14.21
C LEU A 7 -8.04 1.93 -14.98
N ILE A 8 -9.22 1.52 -14.52
CA ILE A 8 -10.07 0.52 -15.20
C ILE A 8 -10.68 1.11 -16.49
N SER A 9 -10.88 2.43 -16.53
CA SER A 9 -11.38 3.11 -17.72
C SER A 9 -10.30 3.46 -18.75
N GLU A 10 -9.01 3.21 -18.46
CA GLU A 10 -7.94 3.45 -19.43
C GLU A 10 -8.08 2.45 -20.60
N PRO A 11 -8.02 2.91 -21.86
CA PRO A 11 -8.34 2.09 -23.04
C PRO A 11 -7.38 0.92 -23.32
N ASN A 12 -6.42 0.64 -22.43
CA ASN A 12 -5.48 -0.49 -22.52
C ASN A 12 -5.23 -1.17 -21.15
N PHE A 13 -6.15 -1.06 -20.20
CA PHE A 13 -6.03 -1.76 -18.93
C PHE A 13 -6.45 -3.23 -19.05
N TYR A 14 -5.51 -4.15 -18.88
CA TYR A 14 -5.77 -5.59 -18.85
C TYR A 14 -5.45 -6.14 -17.45
N PRO A 15 -6.45 -6.55 -16.65
CA PRO A 15 -6.17 -7.17 -15.37
C PRO A 15 -5.50 -8.53 -15.58
N ILE A 16 -4.39 -8.77 -14.86
CA ILE A 16 -3.69 -10.04 -14.85
C ILE A 16 -3.89 -10.68 -13.47
N GLY A 17 -4.29 -11.95 -13.44
CA GLY A 17 -4.44 -12.74 -12.23
C GLY A 17 -3.50 -13.95 -12.26
N LEU A 18 -2.85 -14.24 -11.13
CA LEU A 18 -1.96 -15.38 -10.95
C LEU A 18 -2.28 -16.07 -9.62
N ASN A 19 -2.30 -17.40 -9.62
CA ASN A 19 -2.41 -18.17 -8.38
C ASN A 19 -1.06 -18.16 -7.65
N THR A 20 -1.11 -18.05 -6.33
CA THR A 20 0.07 -18.10 -5.46
C THR A 20 -0.24 -18.93 -4.21
N PRO A 21 0.78 -19.46 -3.50
CA PRO A 21 0.61 -20.10 -2.19
C PRO A 21 0.14 -19.11 -1.11
N GLY A 22 -1.16 -18.78 -1.13
CA GLY A 22 -1.78 -17.83 -0.21
C GLY A 22 -1.27 -16.38 -0.36
N GLY A 23 -1.73 -15.51 0.54
CA GLY A 23 -1.36 -14.08 0.52
C GLY A 23 0.14 -13.83 0.71
N THR A 24 0.82 -14.64 1.53
CA THR A 24 2.28 -14.56 1.70
C THR A 24 3.02 -14.80 0.39
N GLY A 25 2.61 -15.82 -0.38
CA GLY A 25 3.18 -16.11 -1.70
C GLY A 25 2.93 -14.98 -2.70
N ALA A 26 1.74 -14.37 -2.66
CA ALA A 26 1.40 -13.20 -3.46
C ALA A 26 2.33 -12.01 -3.15
N LEU A 27 2.50 -11.68 -1.87
CA LEU A 27 3.37 -10.58 -1.45
C LEU A 27 4.84 -10.84 -1.83
N LYS A 28 5.32 -12.08 -1.68
CA LYS A 28 6.69 -12.42 -2.08
C LYS A 28 6.88 -12.25 -3.59
N LEU A 29 5.99 -12.82 -4.40
CA LEU A 29 6.03 -12.70 -5.86
C LEU A 29 6.02 -11.23 -6.29
N VAL A 30 5.11 -10.43 -5.73
CA VAL A 30 5.00 -9.00 -6.07
C VAL A 30 6.24 -8.24 -5.60
N SER A 31 6.80 -8.54 -4.43
CA SER A 31 8.03 -7.88 -3.96
C SER A 31 9.22 -8.17 -4.87
N GLU A 32 9.41 -9.40 -5.33
CA GLU A 32 10.51 -9.73 -6.27
C GLU A 32 10.29 -9.08 -7.63
N PHE A 33 9.05 -9.07 -8.12
CA PHE A 33 8.69 -8.37 -9.35
C PHE A 33 8.99 -6.87 -9.24
N LEU A 34 8.54 -6.21 -8.18
CA LEU A 34 8.78 -4.77 -7.98
C LEU A 34 10.27 -4.46 -7.84
N ASN A 35 11.06 -5.33 -7.23
CA ASN A 35 12.50 -5.10 -7.09
C ASN A 35 13.24 -5.14 -8.45
N ILE A 36 12.72 -5.87 -9.44
CA ILE A 36 13.29 -5.87 -10.81
C ILE A 36 13.10 -4.51 -11.48
N PHE A 37 11.93 -3.88 -11.32
CA PHE A 37 11.57 -2.65 -12.04
C PHE A 37 11.79 -1.37 -11.22
N SER A 38 11.89 -1.47 -9.90
CA SER A 38 11.98 -0.34 -8.98
C SER A 38 12.91 -0.63 -7.79
N PRO A 39 14.16 -1.08 -8.04
CA PRO A 39 15.07 -1.55 -6.97
C PRO A 39 15.46 -0.47 -5.95
N ASN A 40 15.30 0.81 -6.31
CA ASN A 40 15.68 1.94 -5.45
C ASN A 40 14.50 2.50 -4.64
N SER A 41 13.29 1.98 -4.85
CA SER A 41 12.11 2.45 -4.14
C SER A 41 12.12 2.01 -2.69
N LYS A 42 11.56 2.82 -1.79
CA LYS A 42 11.21 2.37 -0.44
C LYS A 42 9.80 1.84 -0.41
N VAL A 43 9.52 0.93 0.52
CA VAL A 43 8.20 0.34 0.72
C VAL A 43 7.61 0.82 2.04
N TRP A 44 6.46 1.47 1.96
CA TRP A 44 5.80 2.10 3.09
C TRP A 44 4.62 1.28 3.59
N PHE A 45 4.58 1.05 4.90
CA PHE A 45 3.55 0.27 5.58
C PHE A 45 2.85 1.07 6.67
N SER A 46 1.65 0.65 7.06
CA SER A 46 0.95 1.24 8.20
C SER A 46 1.71 1.03 9.49
N ASN A 47 1.65 2.02 10.38
CA ASN A 47 2.08 1.88 11.77
C ASN A 47 0.84 1.72 12.68
N PRO A 48 0.59 0.53 13.26
CA PRO A 48 1.25 -0.76 13.02
C PRO A 48 0.75 -1.48 11.77
N THR A 49 1.35 -2.62 11.41
CA THR A 49 0.92 -3.50 10.32
C THR A 49 1.14 -4.98 10.68
N TRP A 50 0.71 -5.91 9.82
CA TRP A 50 0.95 -7.34 10.01
C TRP A 50 2.45 -7.65 10.06
N ALA A 51 2.88 -8.39 11.08
CA ALA A 51 4.30 -8.60 11.41
C ALA A 51 5.16 -9.15 10.25
N ASN A 52 4.56 -9.91 9.32
CA ASN A 52 5.28 -10.50 8.20
C ASN A 52 5.44 -9.55 7.01
N HIS A 53 4.76 -8.41 6.96
CA HIS A 53 4.84 -7.49 5.83
C HIS A 53 6.28 -7.01 5.57
N LYS A 54 6.92 -6.39 6.57
CA LYS A 54 8.27 -5.84 6.39
C LYS A 54 9.31 -6.93 6.07
N PRO A 55 9.39 -8.06 6.80
CA PRO A 55 10.34 -9.12 6.50
C PRO A 55 10.24 -9.68 5.07
N ILE A 56 9.03 -9.79 4.50
CA ILE A 56 8.85 -10.27 3.11
C ILE A 56 9.53 -9.31 2.12
N PHE A 57 9.29 -8.01 2.24
CA PHE A 57 9.86 -7.02 1.32
C PHE A 57 11.36 -6.78 1.55
N GLU A 58 11.81 -6.81 2.80
CA GLU A 58 13.24 -6.74 3.14
C GLU A 58 14.00 -7.94 2.57
N SER A 59 13.42 -9.15 2.61
CA SER A 59 14.01 -10.34 1.99
C SER A 59 14.15 -10.23 0.46
N SER A 60 13.43 -9.29 -0.15
CA SER A 60 13.49 -8.99 -1.59
C SER A 60 14.38 -7.78 -1.90
N GLY A 61 15.08 -7.21 -0.91
CA GLY A 61 16.06 -6.14 -1.09
C GLY A 61 15.55 -4.72 -0.81
N PHE A 62 14.30 -4.56 -0.39
CA PHE A 62 13.73 -3.24 -0.13
C PHE A 62 14.08 -2.67 1.24
N SER A 63 14.24 -1.35 1.31
CA SER A 63 14.14 -0.61 2.57
C SER A 63 12.67 -0.36 2.92
N THR A 64 12.29 -0.63 4.17
CA THR A 64 10.91 -0.44 4.64
C THR A 64 10.78 0.81 5.48
N MET A 65 9.64 1.49 5.36
CA MET A 65 9.29 2.72 6.06
C MET A 65 7.86 2.59 6.61
N ASP A 66 7.51 3.47 7.55
CA ASP A 66 6.19 3.53 8.15
C ASP A 66 5.46 4.82 7.76
N TYR A 67 4.15 4.71 7.53
CA TYR A 67 3.22 5.82 7.49
C TYR A 67 2.27 5.74 8.69
N GLU A 68 1.87 6.90 9.22
CA GLU A 68 0.94 6.95 10.35
C GLU A 68 -0.42 6.37 9.95
N TYR A 69 -1.08 5.63 10.84
CA TYR A 69 -2.36 4.99 10.51
C TYR A 69 -3.32 4.90 11.69
N PHE A 70 -2.86 4.48 12.86
CA PHE A 70 -3.74 4.13 13.98
C PHE A 70 -3.63 5.11 15.14
N ASP A 71 -4.75 5.73 15.49
CA ASP A 71 -4.90 6.50 16.72
C ASP A 71 -5.19 5.52 17.88
N LYS A 72 -4.17 5.28 18.71
CA LYS A 72 -4.27 4.36 19.85
C LYS A 72 -5.19 4.88 20.96
N GLU A 73 -5.34 6.19 21.11
CA GLU A 73 -6.18 6.77 22.16
C GLU A 73 -7.65 6.60 21.82
N ASN A 74 -8.01 6.85 20.56
CA ASN A 74 -9.39 6.82 20.09
C ASN A 74 -9.79 5.48 19.44
N ASN A 75 -8.85 4.56 19.21
CA ASN A 75 -9.05 3.28 18.51
C ASN A 75 -9.70 3.44 17.13
N VAL A 76 -9.21 4.41 16.36
CA VAL A 76 -9.68 4.72 15.01
C VAL A 76 -8.52 4.93 14.05
N VAL A 77 -8.81 5.01 12.75
CA VAL A 77 -7.82 5.46 11.77
C VAL A 77 -7.51 6.94 12.01
N ASP A 78 -6.24 7.26 12.26
CA ASP A 78 -5.71 8.63 12.25
C ASP A 78 -5.58 9.14 10.80
N PHE A 79 -6.72 9.41 10.18
CA PHE A 79 -6.75 9.73 8.76
C PHE A 79 -6.00 11.02 8.43
N LYS A 80 -5.92 11.96 9.37
CA LYS A 80 -5.20 13.22 9.17
C LYS A 80 -3.70 12.97 9.04
N ASN A 81 -3.11 12.26 9.99
CA ASN A 81 -1.66 11.98 9.96
C ASN A 81 -1.31 10.93 8.90
N PHE A 82 -2.20 9.98 8.64
CA PHE A 82 -2.10 9.06 7.51
C PHE A 82 -2.01 9.83 6.18
N LEU A 83 -2.95 10.74 5.93
CA LEU A 83 -2.97 11.50 4.68
C LEU A 83 -1.73 12.39 4.55
N ASN A 84 -1.29 13.02 5.65
CA ASN A 84 -0.05 13.79 5.67
C ASN A 84 1.17 12.91 5.35
N SER A 85 1.24 11.70 5.92
CA SER A 85 2.32 10.74 5.62
C SER A 85 2.33 10.39 4.13
N VAL A 86 1.19 9.96 3.58
CA VAL A 86 1.04 9.60 2.16
C VAL A 86 1.41 10.77 1.23
N GLN A 87 1.04 12.00 1.59
CA GLN A 87 1.39 13.19 0.81
C GLN A 87 2.89 13.51 0.85
N ASN A 88 3.65 13.04 1.84
CA ASN A 88 5.09 13.30 1.95
C ASN A 88 5.97 12.17 1.40
N ILE A 89 5.39 11.03 1.02
CA ILE A 89 6.14 9.93 0.41
C ILE A 89 6.81 10.41 -0.91
N PRO A 90 8.07 10.06 -1.21
CA PRO A 90 8.75 10.42 -2.47
C PRO A 90 8.22 9.69 -3.70
N SER A 91 8.01 10.39 -4.82
CA SER A 91 7.50 9.77 -6.07
C SER A 91 8.36 8.58 -6.48
N GLY A 92 7.73 7.50 -6.94
CA GLY A 92 8.40 6.23 -7.24
C GLY A 92 8.48 5.26 -6.06
N ASP A 93 8.28 5.70 -4.82
CA ASP A 93 8.14 4.77 -3.69
C ASP A 93 6.83 3.97 -3.76
N ILE A 94 6.80 2.88 -3.00
CA ILE A 94 5.74 1.88 -3.01
C ILE A 94 4.96 1.99 -1.70
N ILE A 95 3.62 1.98 -1.77
CA ILE A 95 2.75 1.99 -0.58
C ILE A 95 1.98 0.67 -0.52
N ILE A 96 2.05 0.00 0.63
CA ILE A 96 1.26 -1.20 0.93
C ILE A 96 0.06 -0.82 1.79
N LEU A 97 -1.15 -1.05 1.28
CA LEU A 97 -2.40 -0.74 1.97
C LEU A 97 -3.19 -2.02 2.24
N HIS A 98 -3.85 -2.09 3.39
CA HIS A 98 -4.85 -3.12 3.65
C HIS A 98 -6.15 -2.74 2.93
N GLY A 99 -6.71 -3.65 2.14
CA GLY A 99 -7.98 -3.39 1.45
C GLY A 99 -9.18 -3.28 2.40
N CYS A 100 -9.17 -4.11 3.44
CA CYS A 100 -10.12 -4.14 4.57
C CYS A 100 -9.52 -5.00 5.70
N CYS A 101 -10.23 -5.08 6.82
CA CYS A 101 -9.87 -5.85 8.01
C CYS A 101 -8.41 -5.63 8.42
N HIS A 102 -8.01 -4.37 8.59
CA HIS A 102 -6.62 -4.00 8.88
C HIS A 102 -6.01 -4.88 9.97
N ASN A 103 -4.87 -5.49 9.70
CA ASN A 103 -4.13 -6.26 10.69
C ASN A 103 -2.94 -5.43 11.20
N PRO A 104 -2.83 -5.16 12.53
CA PRO A 104 -3.55 -5.80 13.63
C PRO A 104 -4.76 -5.05 14.21
N THR A 105 -5.08 -3.86 13.71
CA THR A 105 -5.95 -2.91 14.44
C THR A 105 -7.44 -3.16 14.28
N GLY A 106 -7.85 -3.78 13.17
CA GLY A 106 -9.24 -3.90 12.74
C GLY A 106 -9.87 -2.59 12.26
N CYS A 107 -9.13 -1.47 12.26
CA CYS A 107 -9.63 -0.17 11.85
C CYS A 107 -9.46 0.03 10.35
N ASP A 108 -10.58 0.11 9.62
CA ASP A 108 -10.56 0.27 8.17
C ASP A 108 -10.80 1.71 7.73
N LEU A 109 -10.26 2.05 6.56
CA LEU A 109 -10.55 3.31 5.88
C LEU A 109 -11.99 3.31 5.37
N SER A 110 -12.70 4.42 5.53
CA SER A 110 -14.01 4.61 4.89
C SER A 110 -13.88 4.78 3.36
N ILE A 111 -14.97 4.59 2.63
CA ILE A 111 -15.00 4.76 1.17
C ILE A 111 -14.55 6.18 0.78
N ASP A 112 -15.02 7.21 1.49
CA ASP A 112 -14.64 8.62 1.25
C ASP A 112 -13.15 8.85 1.50
N GLN A 113 -12.57 8.17 2.49
CA GLN A 113 -11.15 8.22 2.79
C GLN A 113 -10.33 7.54 1.67
N VAL A 114 -10.78 6.39 1.19
CA VAL A 114 -10.16 5.69 0.04
C VAL A 114 -10.18 6.54 -1.22
N GLU A 115 -11.27 7.25 -1.49
CA GLU A 115 -11.36 8.15 -2.66
C GLU A 115 -10.36 9.32 -2.56
N ARG A 116 -10.20 9.91 -1.36
CA ARG A 116 -9.20 10.96 -1.12
C ARG A 116 -7.76 10.48 -1.35
N ILE A 117 -7.45 9.24 -1.00
CA ILE A 117 -6.13 8.64 -1.26
C ILE A 117 -5.89 8.51 -2.77
N SER A 118 -6.88 8.02 -3.51
CA SER A 118 -6.79 7.87 -4.96
C SER A 118 -6.41 9.18 -5.66
N LEU A 119 -7.01 10.28 -5.22
CA LEU A 119 -6.73 11.62 -5.73
C LEU A 119 -5.29 12.06 -5.46
N CYS A 120 -4.74 11.71 -4.30
CA CYS A 120 -3.34 11.99 -3.96
C CYS A 120 -2.37 11.19 -4.84
N ASN A 121 -2.68 9.92 -5.11
CA ASN A 121 -1.82 9.05 -5.91
C ASN A 121 -1.69 9.55 -7.36
N LYS A 122 -2.79 10.00 -7.99
CA LYS A 122 -2.77 10.56 -9.36
C LYS A 122 -1.81 11.74 -9.51
N ARG A 123 -1.60 12.54 -8.46
CA ARG A 123 -0.74 13.73 -8.52
C ARG A 123 0.75 13.40 -8.44
N LYS A 124 1.12 12.25 -7.88
CA LYS A 124 2.49 11.95 -7.47
C LYS A 124 3.07 10.64 -8.01
N LYS A 125 2.30 9.83 -8.75
CA LYS A 125 2.73 8.59 -9.41
C LYS A 125 3.50 7.63 -8.47
N TYR A 126 2.83 7.06 -7.48
CA TYR A 126 3.37 5.97 -6.67
C TYR A 126 2.84 4.62 -7.14
N HIS A 127 3.61 3.56 -6.89
CA HIS A 127 3.11 2.20 -7.05
C HIS A 127 2.32 1.82 -5.79
N THR A 128 1.04 1.47 -5.94
CA THR A 128 0.21 1.00 -4.84
C THR A 128 0.01 -0.50 -4.97
N CYS A 129 0.34 -1.24 -3.91
CA CYS A 129 0.01 -2.66 -3.80
C CYS A 129 -0.92 -2.87 -2.60
N MET A 130 -1.98 -3.64 -2.81
CA MET A 130 -3.00 -4.02 -1.85
C MET A 130 -3.27 -5.49 -2.03
#